data_AF-A0A0Q8ZRH2-F1
#
_entry.id   AF-A0A0Q8ZRH2-F1
#
_cell.length_a   1.000
_cell.length_b   1.000
_cell.length_c   1.000
_cell.angle_alpha   90.00
_cell.angle_beta   90.00
_cell.angle_gamma   90.00
#
_symmetry.space_group_name_H-M   'P 1'
#
loop_
_entity.id
_entity.type
_entity.pdbx_description
1 polymer ?
#
loop_
_entity_poly.entity_id
_entity_poly.type
_entity_poly.pdbx_seq_one_letter_code
_entity_poly.pdbx_strand_id
1 'polypeptide(L)'
;MIKICIKATILSFFSTLGTSGQTVNVGDLAVMSNTKFSTVSDFVNKKSGNFSNDGSFLVYSNFLNDGLVTYSNSSNGKTLFIGSKKQLIDGQSLTHFQDVLFDNLSESSPFDLNNIIVIGNSVEFKRGIVNAKGLDSAIIFDQQATHSGAGDLSFVDGKTEKKGTSVFEFPVGDKNFYRPLYTGSGSDANTVLTTQYFFESADSLYPFTNKDDSILAINDAEYWKVTQDKGTGKTILSLTLDKDTTPASFLEKSDQKELAILRWDSTLLKWINEKGTVEEDSLQGGNYSKLITASVAGYGIFTTGFVKKAPSIIDEDLIIYNALSPNGDGINDSFHIKGINKYPDNNVQIYNRWGVKVFEADKYNENDIMFRGYSDGHDTFKRSQGLPAGTYFYILKYSKGTAVVEKSGYLYISSK
;
A
#
# COMPACT_ATOMS: atom_id res chain seq x y z
N MET A 1 58.08 -21.04 70.54
CA MET A 1 57.04 -21.41 69.55
C MET A 1 56.03 -20.26 69.52
N ILE A 2 56.16 -19.32 68.59
CA ILE A 2 55.31 -18.12 68.49
C ILE A 2 54.20 -18.43 67.47
N LYS A 3 52.94 -18.44 67.91
CA LYS A 3 51.77 -18.55 67.03
C LYS A 3 51.39 -17.14 66.56
N ILE A 4 51.55 -16.87 65.27
CA ILE A 4 51.00 -15.69 64.60
C ILE A 4 49.57 -16.02 64.17
N CYS A 5 48.61 -15.22 64.62
CA CYS A 5 47.20 -15.32 64.24
C CYS A 5 46.88 -14.18 63.26
N ILE A 6 46.66 -14.49 61.99
CA ILE A 6 46.23 -13.51 60.97
C ILE A 6 44.70 -13.56 60.94
N LYS A 7 44.04 -12.52 61.44
CA LYS A 7 42.62 -12.28 61.16
C LYS A 7 42.52 -11.60 59.80
N ALA A 8 42.21 -12.37 58.76
CA ALA A 8 41.79 -11.82 57.47
C ALA A 8 40.28 -11.59 57.52
N THR A 9 39.86 -10.33 57.59
CA THR A 9 38.48 -9.93 57.35
C THR A 9 38.28 -9.83 55.85
N ILE A 10 37.63 -10.83 55.23
CA ILE A 10 37.18 -10.72 53.84
C ILE A 10 35.90 -9.89 53.83
N LEU A 11 36.01 -8.64 53.41
CA LEU A 11 34.86 -7.80 53.12
C LEU A 11 34.35 -8.17 51.71
N SER A 12 33.31 -9.01 51.61
CA SER A 12 32.68 -9.31 50.33
C SER A 12 31.85 -8.11 49.88
N PHE A 13 32.41 -7.27 49.03
CA PHE A 13 31.63 -6.35 48.20
C PHE A 13 30.81 -7.21 47.23
N PHE A 14 29.51 -7.40 47.51
CA PHE A 14 28.56 -7.81 46.48
C PHE A 14 28.32 -6.61 45.56
N SER A 15 29.17 -6.43 44.55
CA SER A 15 28.79 -5.65 43.39
C SER A 15 27.84 -6.50 42.56
N THR A 16 26.54 -6.20 42.59
CA THR A 16 25.61 -6.68 41.55
C THR A 16 25.92 -5.91 40.28
N LEU A 17 27.02 -6.27 39.60
CA LEU A 17 27.22 -5.87 38.22
C LEU A 17 26.11 -6.56 37.44
N GLY A 18 25.09 -5.81 37.06
CA GLY A 18 24.07 -6.29 36.13
C GLY A 18 24.75 -6.60 34.81
N THR A 19 25.06 -7.87 34.56
CA THR A 19 25.51 -8.32 33.24
C THR A 19 24.29 -8.39 32.34
N SER A 20 24.06 -7.36 31.52
CA SER A 20 23.10 -7.46 30.42
C SER A 20 23.70 -8.37 29.35
N GLY A 21 23.21 -9.60 29.26
CA GLY A 21 23.61 -10.53 28.20
C GLY A 21 23.00 -10.11 26.88
N GLN A 22 23.84 -9.75 25.90
CA GLN A 22 23.47 -9.57 24.50
C GLN A 22 23.59 -10.91 23.76
N THR A 23 22.70 -11.17 22.80
CA THR A 23 22.82 -12.34 21.93
C THR A 23 23.60 -11.94 20.70
N VAL A 24 24.79 -12.51 20.53
CA VAL A 24 25.63 -12.26 19.35
C VAL A 24 25.76 -13.54 18.54
N ASN A 25 25.24 -13.56 17.32
CA ASN A 25 25.44 -14.65 16.38
C ASN A 25 26.66 -14.37 15.48
N VAL A 26 27.58 -15.32 15.43
CA VAL A 26 28.80 -15.29 14.60
C VAL A 26 28.95 -16.54 13.71
N GLY A 27 27.96 -17.44 13.71
CA GLY A 27 27.92 -18.67 12.94
C GLY A 27 26.47 -19.05 12.61
N ASP A 28 26.13 -20.34 12.66
CA ASP A 28 24.77 -20.78 12.34
C ASP A 28 23.86 -20.79 13.57
N LEU A 29 22.74 -20.06 13.48
CA LEU A 29 21.66 -20.06 14.46
C LEU A 29 20.34 -20.34 13.75
N ALA A 30 19.69 -21.45 14.07
CA ALA A 30 18.40 -21.82 13.50
C ALA A 30 17.32 -21.89 14.59
N VAL A 31 16.22 -21.18 14.40
CA VAL A 31 14.99 -21.33 15.18
C VAL A 31 14.07 -22.24 14.40
N MET A 32 14.01 -23.51 14.79
CA MET A 32 13.22 -24.52 14.09
C MET A 32 11.72 -24.31 14.29
N SER A 33 10.90 -24.89 13.40
CA SER A 33 9.44 -24.91 13.55
C SER A 33 9.01 -25.37 14.95
N ASN A 34 7.96 -24.73 15.48
CA ASN A 34 7.45 -24.92 16.86
C ASN A 34 8.44 -24.55 17.99
N THR A 35 9.58 -23.93 17.68
CA THR A 35 10.54 -23.45 18.69
C THR A 35 10.29 -21.97 18.98
N LYS A 36 10.36 -21.59 20.26
CA LYS A 36 10.39 -20.19 20.69
C LYS A 36 11.81 -19.79 21.05
N PHE A 37 12.29 -18.72 20.44
CA PHE A 37 13.55 -18.08 20.76
C PHE A 37 13.29 -16.63 21.16
N SER A 38 13.97 -16.11 22.16
CA SER A 38 13.72 -14.75 22.66
C SER A 38 15.00 -14.05 23.04
N THR A 39 15.11 -12.77 22.70
CA THR A 39 16.22 -11.91 23.11
C THR A 39 15.68 -10.72 23.89
N VAL A 40 16.09 -10.65 25.16
CA VAL A 40 15.68 -9.57 26.08
C VAL A 40 16.57 -8.33 25.91
N SER A 41 17.86 -8.53 25.64
CA SER A 41 18.78 -7.50 25.17
C SER A 41 18.91 -7.56 23.65
N ASP A 42 19.81 -6.74 23.12
CA ASP A 42 20.05 -6.64 21.68
C ASP A 42 20.42 -8.00 21.06
N PHE A 43 19.78 -8.28 19.93
CA PHE A 43 20.18 -9.35 19.02
C PHE A 43 21.12 -8.78 17.98
N VAL A 44 22.31 -9.37 17.85
CA VAL A 44 23.34 -8.93 16.93
C VAL A 44 23.77 -10.09 16.05
N ASN A 45 23.31 -10.09 14.80
CA ASN A 45 23.79 -11.02 13.78
C ASN A 45 24.98 -10.40 13.05
N LYS A 46 26.19 -10.89 13.34
CA LYS A 46 27.41 -10.37 12.70
C LYS A 46 27.50 -10.83 11.25
N LYS A 47 28.41 -10.21 10.49
CA LYS A 47 28.67 -10.56 9.07
C LYS A 47 28.91 -12.04 8.79
N SER A 48 29.50 -12.77 9.74
CA SER A 48 29.73 -14.22 9.63
C SER A 48 28.54 -15.08 10.11
N GLY A 49 27.51 -14.45 10.67
CA GLY A 49 26.33 -15.12 11.22
C GLY A 49 25.28 -15.41 10.16
N ASN A 50 24.79 -16.64 10.17
CA ASN A 50 23.63 -17.10 9.42
C ASN A 50 22.50 -17.36 10.42
N PHE A 51 21.42 -16.61 10.32
CA PHE A 51 20.24 -16.77 11.17
C PHE A 51 19.06 -17.26 10.33
N SER A 52 18.55 -18.45 10.61
CA SER A 52 17.34 -19.00 9.96
C SER A 52 16.19 -19.04 10.96
N ASN A 53 15.04 -18.46 10.63
CA ASN A 53 13.87 -18.47 11.51
C ASN A 53 12.65 -19.15 10.87
N ASP A 54 12.35 -20.36 11.32
CA ASP A 54 11.16 -21.14 10.97
C ASP A 54 10.19 -21.31 12.16
N GLY A 55 10.55 -20.78 13.33
CA GLY A 55 9.78 -20.86 14.57
C GLY A 55 9.20 -19.50 14.99
N SER A 56 9.31 -19.16 16.26
CA SER A 56 8.86 -17.86 16.81
C SER A 56 10.02 -17.16 17.50
N PHE A 57 10.49 -16.07 16.90
CA PHE A 57 11.55 -15.23 17.44
C PHE A 57 10.96 -13.96 18.05
N LEU A 58 11.12 -13.77 19.36
CA LEU A 58 10.61 -12.63 20.11
C LEU A 58 11.77 -11.67 20.42
N VAL A 59 11.68 -10.46 19.89
CA VAL A 59 12.70 -9.42 20.00
C VAL A 59 12.18 -8.32 20.92
N TYR A 60 12.75 -8.22 22.13
CA TYR A 60 12.34 -7.22 23.12
C TYR A 60 13.20 -5.94 23.12
N SER A 61 14.36 -5.95 22.47
CA SER A 61 15.30 -4.82 22.34
C SER A 61 15.68 -4.60 20.87
N ASN A 62 16.90 -4.17 20.57
CA ASN A 62 17.33 -3.89 19.19
C ASN A 62 17.58 -5.18 18.40
N PHE A 63 17.39 -5.09 17.08
CA PHE A 63 17.77 -6.10 16.10
C PHE A 63 18.81 -5.50 15.16
N LEU A 64 20.03 -6.00 15.22
CA LEU A 64 21.15 -5.53 14.41
C LEU A 64 21.63 -6.66 13.49
N ASN A 65 21.54 -6.48 12.17
CA ASN A 65 21.89 -7.50 11.19
C ASN A 65 22.92 -7.05 10.15
N ASP A 66 24.13 -7.58 10.27
CA ASP A 66 25.18 -7.49 9.25
C ASP A 66 25.40 -8.82 8.51
N GLY A 67 24.74 -9.90 8.93
CA GLY A 67 24.88 -11.25 8.36
C GLY A 67 23.71 -11.67 7.49
N LEU A 68 23.61 -12.98 7.24
CA LEU A 68 22.49 -13.58 6.51
C LEU A 68 21.32 -13.84 7.46
N VAL A 69 20.12 -13.42 7.06
CA VAL A 69 18.87 -13.75 7.75
C VAL A 69 17.91 -14.34 6.73
N THR A 70 17.42 -15.56 6.99
CA THR A 70 16.58 -16.35 6.07
C THR A 70 15.50 -17.14 6.81
N TYR A 71 14.67 -17.83 6.03
CA TYR A 71 13.64 -18.76 6.48
C TYR A 71 13.38 -19.81 5.38
N SER A 72 12.68 -20.90 5.71
CA SER A 72 12.21 -21.89 4.76
C SER A 72 10.79 -21.57 4.27
N ASN A 73 10.54 -21.71 2.96
CA ASN A 73 9.23 -21.40 2.36
C ASN A 73 8.09 -22.34 2.82
N SER A 74 8.42 -23.48 3.45
CA SER A 74 7.46 -24.48 3.93
C SER A 74 7.06 -24.30 5.39
N SER A 75 7.68 -23.36 6.10
CA SER A 75 7.40 -23.08 7.51
C SER A 75 6.59 -21.79 7.66
N ASN A 76 6.17 -21.45 8.88
CA ASN A 76 5.50 -20.18 9.21
C ASN A 76 6.32 -19.44 10.28
N GLY A 77 7.57 -19.11 9.94
CA GLY A 77 8.50 -18.42 10.81
C GLY A 77 8.03 -17.01 11.16
N LYS A 78 7.96 -16.69 12.45
CA LYS A 78 7.49 -15.39 12.95
C LYS A 78 8.60 -14.63 13.67
N THR A 79 8.73 -13.34 13.38
CA THR A 79 9.56 -12.41 14.13
C THR A 79 8.68 -11.35 14.77
N LEU A 80 8.71 -11.26 16.10
CA LEU A 80 7.83 -10.39 16.89
C LEU A 80 8.67 -9.30 17.54
N PHE A 81 8.50 -8.05 17.10
CA PHE A 81 9.10 -6.87 17.74
C PHE A 81 8.14 -6.37 18.83
N ILE A 82 8.45 -6.72 20.09
CA ILE A 82 7.54 -6.60 21.25
C ILE A 82 8.20 -5.95 22.47
N GLY A 83 9.10 -5.01 22.23
CA GLY A 83 9.80 -4.28 23.27
C GLY A 83 8.87 -3.38 24.10
N SER A 84 9.41 -2.92 25.23
CA SER A 84 8.78 -1.89 26.10
C SER A 84 9.53 -0.55 26.05
N LYS A 85 10.50 -0.45 25.15
CA LYS A 85 11.28 0.74 24.81
C LYS A 85 11.37 0.83 23.29
N LYS A 86 11.84 1.96 22.76
CA LYS A 86 12.20 2.08 21.36
C LYS A 86 13.13 0.96 20.92
N GLN A 87 12.87 0.38 19.75
CA GLN A 87 13.64 -0.69 19.15
C GLN A 87 14.27 -0.18 17.86
N LEU A 88 15.59 -0.28 17.80
CA LEU A 88 16.36 -0.06 16.58
C LEU A 88 16.39 -1.36 15.76
N ILE A 89 16.02 -1.27 14.49
CA ILE A 89 16.12 -2.32 13.48
C ILE A 89 17.10 -1.82 12.43
N ASP A 90 18.33 -2.32 12.49
CA ASP A 90 19.46 -1.73 11.76
C ASP A 90 20.45 -2.80 11.30
N GLY A 91 21.47 -2.37 10.56
CA GLY A 91 22.57 -3.18 10.06
C GLY A 91 22.80 -2.98 8.57
N GLN A 92 23.87 -3.58 8.07
CA GLN A 92 24.32 -3.38 6.68
C GLN A 92 23.73 -4.38 5.67
N SER A 93 23.09 -5.45 6.15
CA SER A 93 22.63 -6.55 5.32
C SER A 93 21.11 -6.61 5.27
N LEU A 94 20.57 -6.87 4.07
CA LEU A 94 19.13 -7.10 3.86
C LEU A 94 18.64 -8.21 4.79
N THR A 95 17.50 -7.98 5.42
CA THR A 95 16.93 -8.94 6.37
C THR A 95 15.64 -9.53 5.81
N HIS A 96 15.62 -10.84 5.57
CA HIS A 96 14.42 -11.53 5.09
C HIS A 96 13.64 -12.13 6.26
N PHE A 97 12.44 -11.62 6.49
CA PHE A 97 11.49 -12.18 7.43
C PHE A 97 10.33 -12.83 6.69
N GLN A 98 9.80 -13.93 7.22
CA GLN A 98 8.61 -14.55 6.65
C GLN A 98 7.35 -13.83 7.13
N ASP A 99 7.05 -13.97 8.43
CA ASP A 99 6.00 -13.21 9.12
C ASP A 99 6.60 -12.25 10.15
N VAL A 100 6.05 -11.04 10.23
CA VAL A 100 6.47 -10.01 11.20
C VAL A 100 5.28 -9.49 11.99
N LEU A 101 5.48 -9.27 13.29
CA LEU A 101 4.56 -8.52 14.15
C LEU A 101 5.28 -7.29 14.71
N PHE A 102 4.68 -6.12 14.51
CA PHE A 102 5.05 -4.88 15.20
C PHE A 102 4.04 -4.61 16.31
N ASP A 103 4.48 -4.75 17.57
CA ASP A 103 3.62 -4.57 18.73
C ASP A 103 4.37 -3.94 19.91
N ASN A 104 4.53 -2.61 19.88
CA ASN A 104 5.21 -1.83 20.90
C ASN A 104 4.45 -0.51 21.13
N LEU A 105 4.24 -0.15 22.40
CA LEU A 105 3.51 1.06 22.82
C LEU A 105 4.38 2.04 23.62
N SER A 106 5.71 1.88 23.59
CA SER A 106 6.60 2.76 24.35
C SER A 106 6.54 4.22 23.92
N GLU A 107 6.21 4.47 22.66
CA GLU A 107 5.94 5.79 22.07
C GLU A 107 5.08 5.61 20.80
N SER A 108 4.72 6.71 20.11
CA SER A 108 3.94 6.62 18.86
C SER A 108 4.72 5.96 17.73
N SER A 109 6.03 6.22 17.62
CA SER A 109 6.94 5.58 16.65
C SER A 109 8.10 4.86 17.34
N PRO A 110 7.85 3.66 17.89
CA PRO A 110 8.81 2.93 18.70
C PRO A 110 9.77 2.07 17.88
N PHE A 111 9.62 1.97 16.55
CA PHE A 111 10.51 1.19 15.69
C PHE A 111 11.29 2.12 14.77
N ASP A 112 12.58 2.30 15.04
CA ASP A 112 13.49 2.98 14.11
C ASP A 112 14.04 1.94 13.14
N LEU A 113 13.60 1.98 11.89
CA LEU A 113 14.11 1.14 10.82
C LEU A 113 15.16 1.90 10.02
N ASN A 114 16.42 1.48 10.14
CA ASN A 114 17.57 2.07 9.45
C ASN A 114 18.17 1.12 8.37
N ASN A 115 17.39 0.12 7.96
CA ASN A 115 17.80 -0.90 6.99
C ASN A 115 16.58 -1.28 6.13
N ILE A 116 16.79 -2.13 5.13
CA ILE A 116 15.74 -2.74 4.34
C ILE A 116 15.38 -4.10 4.94
N ILE A 117 14.09 -4.28 5.24
CA ILE A 117 13.51 -5.59 5.58
C ILE A 117 12.64 -6.07 4.44
N VAL A 118 12.75 -7.35 4.10
CA VAL A 118 11.95 -8.02 3.08
C VAL A 118 11.00 -8.98 3.76
N ILE A 119 9.71 -8.86 3.44
CA ILE A 119 8.64 -9.67 4.00
C ILE A 119 8.19 -10.69 2.96
N GLY A 120 8.31 -11.96 3.33
CA GLY A 120 7.94 -13.09 2.49
C GLY A 120 6.44 -13.39 2.47
N ASN A 121 5.77 -13.23 3.60
CA ASN A 121 4.38 -13.66 3.78
C ASN A 121 3.46 -12.59 4.39
N SER A 122 3.69 -12.15 5.63
CA SER A 122 2.78 -11.19 6.25
C SER A 122 3.41 -10.24 7.26
N VAL A 123 2.86 -9.03 7.37
CA VAL A 123 3.10 -8.11 8.50
C VAL A 123 1.80 -7.85 9.25
N GLU A 124 1.82 -7.98 10.57
CA GLU A 124 0.78 -7.49 11.46
C GLU A 124 1.24 -6.19 12.13
N PHE A 125 0.60 -5.09 11.78
CA PHE A 125 0.80 -3.77 12.38
C PHE A 125 -0.13 -3.61 13.57
N LYS A 126 0.22 -4.19 14.71
CA LYS A 126 -0.67 -4.18 15.86
C LYS A 126 -0.64 -2.84 16.59
N ARG A 127 0.56 -2.39 17.00
CA ARG A 127 0.76 -1.13 17.74
C ARG A 127 2.17 -0.58 17.50
N GLY A 128 2.27 0.73 17.26
CA GLY A 128 3.52 1.45 17.05
C GLY A 128 3.83 1.69 15.58
N ILE A 129 4.21 2.92 15.24
CA ILE A 129 4.62 3.35 13.91
C ILE A 129 6.06 2.93 13.63
N VAL A 130 6.30 2.35 12.46
CA VAL A 130 7.64 2.04 11.96
C VAL A 130 8.20 3.24 11.22
N ASN A 131 9.21 3.90 11.79
CA ASN A 131 9.93 4.99 11.15
C ASN A 131 10.94 4.43 10.15
N ALA A 132 10.65 4.57 8.86
CA ALA A 132 11.45 4.12 7.72
C ALA A 132 11.83 5.30 6.80
N LYS A 133 12.04 6.50 7.37
CA LYS A 133 12.41 7.71 6.61
C LYS A 133 13.90 7.78 6.22
N GLY A 134 14.72 6.85 6.72
CA GLY A 134 16.15 6.77 6.37
C GLY A 134 16.38 6.57 4.87
N LEU A 135 17.57 6.97 4.40
CA LEU A 135 17.92 6.92 2.97
C LEU A 135 17.78 5.49 2.41
N ASP A 136 18.32 4.52 3.13
CA ASP A 136 18.35 3.09 2.79
C ASP A 136 17.41 2.29 3.70
N SER A 137 16.24 2.86 4.01
CA SER A 137 15.24 2.26 4.90
C SER A 137 13.94 2.02 4.16
N ALA A 138 13.46 0.77 4.18
CA ALA A 138 12.19 0.40 3.57
C ALA A 138 11.67 -0.92 4.13
N ILE A 139 10.35 -1.07 4.14
CA ILE A 139 9.71 -2.39 4.21
C ILE A 139 9.35 -2.81 2.79
N ILE A 140 9.89 -3.95 2.35
CA ILE A 140 9.62 -4.53 1.04
C ILE A 140 8.69 -5.73 1.21
N PHE A 141 7.54 -5.70 0.54
CA PHE A 141 6.61 -6.83 0.46
C PHE A 141 6.90 -7.63 -0.81
N ASP A 142 7.26 -8.91 -0.67
CA ASP A 142 7.39 -9.82 -1.82
C ASP A 142 6.04 -10.07 -2.52
N GLN A 143 6.05 -10.81 -3.63
CA GLN A 143 4.91 -10.91 -4.56
C GLN A 143 3.58 -11.33 -3.90
N GLN A 144 3.62 -12.26 -2.95
CA GLN A 144 2.44 -12.74 -2.24
C GLN A 144 2.30 -12.16 -0.83
N ALA A 145 3.22 -11.28 -0.43
CA ALA A 145 3.23 -10.74 0.92
C ALA A 145 2.06 -9.77 1.12
N THR A 146 1.45 -9.84 2.30
CA THR A 146 0.28 -9.07 2.71
C THR A 146 0.54 -8.35 4.02
N HIS A 147 -0.37 -7.48 4.43
CA HIS A 147 -0.36 -6.92 5.78
C HIS A 147 -1.76 -6.85 6.36
N SER A 148 -1.83 -6.62 7.67
CA SER A 148 -3.06 -6.36 8.40
C SER A 148 -2.82 -5.45 9.59
N GLY A 149 -3.90 -4.85 10.12
CA GLY A 149 -3.86 -4.06 11.35
C GLY A 149 -3.37 -2.62 11.20
N ALA A 150 -2.95 -2.21 9.99
CA ALA A 150 -2.48 -0.85 9.78
C ALA A 150 -3.58 0.19 10.06
N GLY A 151 -3.21 1.28 10.73
CA GLY A 151 -4.10 2.35 11.18
C GLY A 151 -3.31 3.50 11.80
N ASP A 152 -3.96 4.56 12.28
CA ASP A 152 -3.29 5.77 12.79
C ASP A 152 -2.26 5.53 13.91
N LEU A 153 -2.36 4.40 14.61
CA LEU A 153 -1.44 4.00 15.68
C LEU A 153 -0.34 3.02 15.23
N SER A 154 -0.38 2.54 13.99
CA SER A 154 0.49 1.47 13.50
C SER A 154 0.54 1.48 11.97
N PHE A 155 1.55 2.15 11.40
CA PHE A 155 1.80 2.20 9.97
C PHE A 155 3.31 2.37 9.70
N VAL A 156 3.70 2.41 8.43
CA VAL A 156 5.06 2.74 7.99
C VAL A 156 5.16 4.23 7.70
N ASP A 157 5.89 4.95 8.54
CA ASP A 157 6.26 6.34 8.29
C ASP A 157 7.55 6.35 7.46
N GLY A 158 7.43 6.36 6.13
CA GLY A 158 8.56 6.25 5.21
C GLY A 158 8.26 5.40 3.98
N LYS A 159 9.30 4.77 3.43
CA LYS A 159 9.18 4.01 2.16
C LYS A 159 8.61 2.62 2.40
N THR A 160 7.62 2.27 1.59
CA THR A 160 7.15 0.89 1.43
C THR A 160 7.22 0.47 -0.03
N GLU A 161 7.78 -0.70 -0.30
CA GLU A 161 7.90 -1.30 -1.63
C GLU A 161 6.99 -2.53 -1.74
N LYS A 162 6.37 -2.73 -2.89
CA LYS A 162 5.63 -3.94 -3.25
C LYS A 162 6.16 -4.52 -4.54
N LYS A 163 6.54 -5.80 -4.52
CA LYS A 163 6.87 -6.56 -5.73
C LYS A 163 5.64 -7.26 -6.31
N GLY A 164 5.63 -7.44 -7.62
CA GLY A 164 4.60 -8.16 -8.35
C GLY A 164 3.42 -7.29 -8.76
N THR A 165 2.31 -7.96 -9.09
CA THR A 165 1.15 -7.37 -9.76
C THR A 165 -0.15 -7.53 -8.98
N SER A 166 -0.10 -8.10 -7.78
CA SER A 166 -1.29 -8.19 -6.94
C SER A 166 -1.73 -6.80 -6.50
N VAL A 167 -3.02 -6.65 -6.23
CA VAL A 167 -3.46 -5.44 -5.54
C VAL A 167 -2.77 -5.38 -4.20
N PHE A 168 -2.39 -4.16 -3.84
CA PHE A 168 -1.80 -3.87 -2.57
C PHE A 168 -2.35 -2.56 -2.00
N GLU A 169 -2.64 -2.62 -0.71
CA GLU A 169 -2.84 -1.45 0.13
C GLU A 169 -1.48 -1.12 0.73
N PHE A 170 -0.89 0.02 0.42
CA PHE A 170 0.38 0.40 1.03
C PHE A 170 0.12 0.91 2.45
N PRO A 171 0.72 0.29 3.49
CA PRO A 171 0.52 0.66 4.89
C PRO A 171 1.29 1.93 5.28
N VAL A 172 1.18 3.02 4.52
CA VAL A 172 1.96 4.25 4.72
C VAL A 172 1.18 5.34 5.45
N GLY A 173 1.91 6.24 6.09
CA GLY A 173 1.36 7.43 6.76
C GLY A 173 2.46 8.42 7.14
N ASP A 174 2.09 9.52 7.79
CA ASP A 174 3.02 10.56 8.27
C ASP A 174 2.35 11.34 9.41
N LYS A 175 3.14 11.87 10.35
CA LYS A 175 2.66 12.68 11.49
C LYS A 175 1.46 12.09 12.26
N ASN A 176 1.46 10.77 12.46
CA ASN A 176 0.40 9.96 13.08
C ASN A 176 -0.91 9.84 12.27
N PHE A 177 -0.90 10.17 10.98
CA PHE A 177 -2.04 9.95 10.09
C PHE A 177 -1.73 8.79 9.14
N TYR A 178 -2.53 7.74 9.25
CA TYR A 178 -2.48 6.62 8.31
C TYR A 178 -3.18 6.99 7.01
N ARG A 179 -2.46 6.92 5.89
CA ARG A 179 -2.94 7.38 4.59
C ARG A 179 -2.59 6.38 3.51
N PRO A 180 -3.32 5.24 3.48
CA PRO A 180 -3.02 4.19 2.54
C PRO A 180 -3.20 4.67 1.11
N LEU A 181 -2.35 4.14 0.25
CA LEU A 181 -2.49 4.22 -1.20
C LEU A 181 -2.79 2.83 -1.71
N TYR A 182 -3.78 2.70 -2.57
CA TYR A 182 -4.11 1.41 -3.18
C TYR A 182 -3.60 1.38 -4.62
N THR A 183 -3.06 0.24 -5.04
CA THR A 183 -2.66 0.01 -6.42
C THR A 183 -3.44 -1.15 -7.03
N GLY A 184 -3.91 -0.96 -8.26
CA GLY A 184 -4.56 -2.01 -9.03
C GLY A 184 -3.64 -3.14 -9.44
N SER A 185 -4.22 -4.21 -10.00
CA SER A 185 -3.44 -5.32 -10.52
C SER A 185 -2.68 -4.91 -11.78
N GLY A 186 -1.39 -5.26 -11.84
CA GLY A 186 -0.57 -5.11 -13.03
C GLY A 186 -0.58 -6.34 -13.94
N SER A 187 0.05 -6.24 -15.11
CA SER A 187 0.32 -7.37 -16.01
C SER A 187 1.78 -7.84 -15.99
N ASP A 188 2.72 -6.99 -15.57
CA ASP A 188 4.14 -7.30 -15.52
C ASP A 188 4.57 -7.83 -14.15
N ALA A 189 4.80 -9.14 -14.06
CA ALA A 189 5.18 -9.84 -12.82
C ALA A 189 6.49 -9.33 -12.18
N ASN A 190 7.32 -8.59 -12.93
CA ASN A 190 8.55 -7.97 -12.42
C ASN A 190 8.33 -6.56 -11.88
N THR A 191 7.09 -6.07 -11.87
CA THR A 191 6.76 -4.75 -11.34
C THR A 191 7.21 -4.61 -9.89
N VAL A 192 7.85 -3.49 -9.59
CA VAL A 192 8.20 -3.07 -8.24
C VAL A 192 7.72 -1.64 -8.07
N LEU A 193 6.76 -1.44 -7.16
CA LEU A 193 6.21 -0.12 -6.84
C LEU A 193 6.67 0.29 -5.46
N THR A 194 7.17 1.50 -5.33
CA THR A 194 7.51 2.10 -4.04
C THR A 194 6.62 3.30 -3.80
N THR A 195 6.09 3.43 -2.58
CA THR A 195 5.32 4.59 -2.16
C THR A 195 5.79 5.16 -0.82
N GLN A 196 5.57 6.45 -0.65
CA GLN A 196 5.68 7.16 0.61
C GLN A 196 4.64 8.28 0.65
N TYR A 197 4.00 8.46 1.79
CA TYR A 197 3.07 9.55 2.05
C TYR A 197 3.76 10.69 2.81
N PHE A 198 3.31 11.91 2.55
CA PHE A 198 3.79 13.13 3.19
C PHE A 198 2.61 14.01 3.59
N PHE A 199 2.52 14.34 4.88
CA PHE A 199 1.55 15.32 5.38
C PHE A 199 2.20 16.71 5.42
N GLU A 200 2.51 17.21 4.22
CA GLU A 200 3.05 18.55 3.99
C GLU A 200 2.79 19.02 2.56
N SER A 201 3.07 20.29 2.29
CA SER A 201 2.90 20.87 0.95
C SER A 201 4.04 20.48 0.00
N ALA A 202 3.66 20.03 -1.19
CA ALA A 202 4.60 19.78 -2.29
C ALA A 202 5.09 21.07 -2.99
N ASP A 203 4.48 22.23 -2.75
CA ASP A 203 4.68 23.46 -3.55
C ASP A 203 6.14 23.94 -3.60
N SER A 204 6.88 23.76 -2.50
CA SER A 204 8.28 24.20 -2.40
C SER A 204 9.22 23.49 -3.38
N LEU A 205 8.93 22.22 -3.69
CA LEU A 205 9.69 21.38 -4.61
C LEU A 205 9.02 21.24 -5.98
N TYR A 206 7.70 21.40 -6.03
CA TYR A 206 6.83 21.15 -7.19
C TYR A 206 5.82 22.31 -7.33
N PRO A 207 6.25 23.48 -7.85
CA PRO A 207 5.45 24.71 -7.78
C PRO A 207 4.04 24.57 -8.36
N PHE A 208 3.03 24.90 -7.57
CA PHE A 208 1.61 24.83 -7.93
C PHE A 208 1.21 25.87 -8.97
N THR A 209 2.06 26.87 -9.21
CA THR A 209 1.93 27.81 -10.33
C THR A 209 2.13 27.13 -11.68
N ASN A 210 2.93 26.05 -11.73
CA ASN A 210 3.20 25.31 -12.95
C ASN A 210 2.21 24.17 -13.06
N LYS A 211 1.06 24.43 -13.69
CA LYS A 211 -0.04 23.47 -13.80
C LYS A 211 -0.78 23.62 -15.12
N ASP A 212 -1.46 22.56 -15.54
CA ASP A 212 -2.39 22.61 -16.66
C ASP A 212 -3.54 23.60 -16.42
N ASP A 213 -4.01 24.26 -17.48
CA ASP A 213 -5.11 25.25 -17.44
C ASP A 213 -6.46 24.67 -16.97
N SER A 214 -6.60 23.35 -16.98
CA SER A 214 -7.76 22.63 -16.46
C SER A 214 -7.77 22.60 -14.93
N ILE A 215 -6.62 22.74 -14.28
CA ILE A 215 -6.46 22.63 -12.83
C ILE A 215 -6.81 23.97 -12.18
N LEU A 216 -7.83 23.95 -11.34
CA LEU A 216 -8.34 25.11 -10.60
C LEU A 216 -7.61 25.29 -9.27
N ALA A 217 -7.43 24.21 -8.51
CA ALA A 217 -6.74 24.21 -7.22
C ALA A 217 -6.00 22.88 -7.01
N ILE A 218 -4.95 22.92 -6.20
CA ILE A 218 -4.13 21.76 -5.81
C ILE A 218 -4.23 21.63 -4.30
N ASN A 219 -4.35 20.40 -3.79
CA ASN A 219 -4.31 20.12 -2.36
C ASN A 219 -2.88 20.39 -1.86
N ASP A 220 -2.76 21.36 -0.97
CA ASP A 220 -1.49 21.84 -0.42
C ASP A 220 -1.16 21.21 0.94
N ALA A 221 -2.00 20.32 1.46
CA ALA A 221 -1.81 19.71 2.77
C ALA A 221 -1.06 18.37 2.70
N GLU A 222 -1.14 17.64 1.59
CA GLU A 222 -0.62 16.28 1.51
C GLU A 222 -0.30 15.83 0.07
N TYR A 223 0.66 14.90 -0.04
CA TYR A 223 0.99 14.24 -1.31
C TYR A 223 1.59 12.84 -1.09
N TRP A 224 1.61 12.06 -2.17
CA TRP A 224 2.23 10.75 -2.24
C TRP A 224 3.34 10.78 -3.27
N LYS A 225 4.47 10.17 -2.96
CA LYS A 225 5.51 9.84 -3.94
C LYS A 225 5.35 8.39 -4.32
N VAL A 226 5.13 8.11 -5.59
CA VAL A 226 5.02 6.74 -6.12
C VAL A 226 6.04 6.56 -7.24
N THR A 227 6.86 5.52 -7.17
CA THR A 227 7.81 5.15 -8.23
C THR A 227 7.57 3.72 -8.70
N GLN A 228 7.86 3.47 -9.98
CA GLN A 228 8.01 2.11 -10.51
C GLN A 228 9.50 1.84 -10.66
N ASP A 229 10.08 1.18 -9.67
CA ASP A 229 11.52 0.93 -9.61
C ASP A 229 11.93 -0.21 -10.55
N LYS A 230 10.98 -1.09 -10.89
CA LYS A 230 11.11 -2.12 -11.94
C LYS A 230 9.78 -2.35 -12.65
N GLY A 231 9.88 -2.87 -13.86
CA GLY A 231 8.76 -3.25 -14.72
C GLY A 231 8.39 -2.19 -15.74
N THR A 232 7.45 -2.53 -16.62
CA THR A 232 6.92 -1.65 -17.66
C THR A 232 5.41 -1.72 -17.65
N GLY A 233 4.74 -0.62 -17.32
CA GLY A 233 3.28 -0.59 -17.37
C GLY A 233 2.67 0.57 -16.60
N LYS A 234 1.48 0.98 -17.04
CA LYS A 234 0.62 1.88 -16.29
C LYS A 234 -0.05 1.11 -15.15
N THR A 235 -0.39 1.83 -14.08
CA THR A 235 -1.11 1.27 -12.95
C THR A 235 -2.36 2.09 -12.65
N ILE A 236 -3.27 1.49 -11.90
CA ILE A 236 -4.39 2.18 -11.28
C ILE A 236 -3.94 2.59 -9.89
N LEU A 237 -4.09 3.87 -9.57
CA LEU A 237 -3.86 4.38 -8.22
C LEU A 237 -5.20 4.78 -7.62
N SER A 238 -5.38 4.45 -6.34
CA SER A 238 -6.44 5.04 -5.53
C SER A 238 -5.86 5.74 -4.32
N LEU A 239 -6.09 7.06 -4.22
CA LEU A 239 -5.64 7.89 -3.11
C LEU A 239 -6.78 8.09 -2.12
N THR A 240 -6.43 8.05 -0.84
CA THR A 240 -7.36 8.28 0.27
C THR A 240 -7.34 9.74 0.67
N LEU A 241 -8.53 10.32 0.89
CA LEU A 241 -8.71 11.65 1.47
C LEU A 241 -9.45 11.49 2.78
N ASP A 242 -9.11 12.31 3.76
CA ASP A 242 -9.67 12.19 5.09
C ASP A 242 -9.83 13.54 5.76
N LYS A 243 -10.90 13.71 6.54
CA LYS A 243 -11.25 14.96 7.23
C LYS A 243 -10.14 15.50 8.14
N ASP A 244 -9.24 14.65 8.62
CA ASP A 244 -8.21 15.05 9.57
C ASP A 244 -6.93 15.55 8.87
N THR A 245 -6.73 15.27 7.57
CA THR A 245 -5.58 15.78 6.79
C THR A 245 -5.97 16.63 5.58
N THR A 246 -7.06 16.28 4.91
CA THR A 246 -7.52 16.92 3.70
C THR A 246 -8.30 18.20 4.03
N PRO A 247 -8.01 19.35 3.37
CA PRO A 247 -8.81 20.55 3.55
C PRO A 247 -10.29 20.31 3.23
N ALA A 248 -11.18 20.79 4.09
CA ALA A 248 -12.62 20.48 4.03
C ALA A 248 -13.26 20.76 2.65
N SER A 249 -12.76 21.76 1.92
CA SER A 249 -13.23 22.09 0.57
C SER A 249 -13.14 20.89 -0.39
N PHE A 250 -12.11 20.05 -0.31
CA PHE A 250 -11.95 18.86 -1.16
C PHE A 250 -12.89 17.70 -0.77
N LEU A 251 -13.51 17.77 0.42
CA LEU A 251 -14.47 16.78 0.91
C LEU A 251 -15.92 17.15 0.58
N GLU A 252 -16.18 18.39 0.18
CA GLU A 252 -17.50 18.85 -0.25
C GLU A 252 -17.81 18.49 -1.71
N LYS A 253 -19.09 18.42 -2.06
CA LYS A 253 -19.55 18.23 -3.44
C LYS A 253 -19.62 19.57 -4.17
N SER A 254 -19.36 19.57 -5.47
CA SER A 254 -19.47 20.76 -6.31
C SER A 254 -20.08 20.43 -7.67
N ASP A 255 -21.01 21.27 -8.13
CA ASP A 255 -21.61 21.12 -9.47
C ASP A 255 -20.70 21.67 -10.58
N GLN A 256 -19.74 22.53 -10.23
CA GLN A 256 -18.90 23.28 -11.17
C GLN A 256 -17.47 22.74 -11.30
N LYS A 257 -17.01 21.98 -10.31
CA LYS A 257 -15.64 21.46 -10.24
C LYS A 257 -15.68 19.97 -9.93
N GLU A 258 -14.70 19.24 -10.41
CA GLU A 258 -14.52 17.81 -10.10
C GLU A 258 -13.19 17.59 -9.39
N LEU A 259 -13.18 16.63 -8.47
CA LEU A 259 -11.96 16.18 -7.80
C LEU A 259 -11.20 15.25 -8.74
N ALA A 260 -9.88 15.47 -8.86
CA ALA A 260 -9.01 14.66 -9.69
C ALA A 260 -7.72 14.30 -8.96
N ILE A 261 -7.07 13.24 -9.42
CA ILE A 261 -5.68 12.93 -9.12
C ILE A 261 -4.82 13.82 -10.01
N LEU A 262 -3.89 14.52 -9.40
CA LEU A 262 -2.89 15.33 -10.10
C LEU A 262 -1.54 14.66 -9.96
N ARG A 263 -0.74 14.69 -11.03
CA ARG A 263 0.65 14.22 -11.02
C ARG A 263 1.59 15.34 -11.44
N TRP A 264 2.72 15.48 -10.75
CA TRP A 264 3.83 16.28 -11.25
C TRP A 264 4.52 15.53 -12.40
N ASP A 265 4.50 16.10 -13.60
CA ASP A 265 5.25 15.58 -14.72
C ASP A 265 6.67 16.16 -14.73
N SER A 266 7.67 15.31 -14.44
CA SER A 266 9.06 15.75 -14.36
C SER A 266 9.67 16.13 -15.70
N THR A 267 9.06 15.74 -16.83
CA THR A 267 9.53 16.12 -18.17
C THR A 267 8.98 17.48 -18.56
N LEU A 268 7.69 17.72 -18.28
CA LEU A 268 7.02 18.99 -18.59
C LEU A 268 7.21 20.05 -17.49
N LEU A 269 7.71 19.66 -16.32
CA LEU A 269 7.89 20.50 -15.13
C LEU A 269 6.60 21.23 -14.72
N LYS A 270 5.49 20.49 -14.73
CA LYS A 270 4.16 20.99 -14.34
C LYS A 270 3.25 19.89 -13.80
N TRP A 271 2.25 20.30 -13.03
CA TRP A 271 1.13 19.46 -12.62
C TRP A 271 0.18 19.20 -13.77
N ILE A 272 -0.13 17.92 -13.98
CA ILE A 272 -1.09 17.45 -14.98
C ILE A 272 -2.27 16.76 -14.32
N ASN A 273 -3.41 16.77 -15.01
CA ASN A 273 -4.64 16.11 -14.58
C ASN A 273 -4.66 14.64 -15.02
N GLU A 274 -4.52 13.70 -14.07
CA GLU A 274 -4.67 12.25 -14.29
C GLU A 274 -6.14 11.79 -14.22
N LYS A 275 -7.07 12.73 -14.06
CA LYS A 275 -8.51 12.53 -13.84
C LYS A 275 -8.75 11.80 -12.51
N GLY A 276 -9.96 11.32 -12.31
CA GLY A 276 -10.27 10.46 -11.19
C GLY A 276 -11.76 10.24 -11.04
N THR A 277 -12.11 9.10 -10.45
CA THR A 277 -13.47 8.78 -10.04
C THR A 277 -13.50 8.76 -8.52
N VAL A 278 -14.42 9.53 -7.93
CA VAL A 278 -14.62 9.57 -6.48
C VAL A 278 -15.64 8.51 -6.09
N GLU A 279 -15.28 7.65 -5.15
CA GLU A 279 -16.24 6.82 -4.42
C GLU A 279 -16.90 7.67 -3.34
N GLU A 280 -18.21 7.89 -3.46
CA GLU A 280 -18.97 8.82 -2.60
C GLU A 280 -19.49 8.17 -1.31
N ASP A 281 -19.55 6.85 -1.24
CA ASP A 281 -20.05 6.13 -0.08
C ASP A 281 -18.85 5.63 0.72
N SER A 282 -18.64 6.18 1.91
CA SER A 282 -17.62 5.70 2.84
C SER A 282 -17.82 4.21 3.02
N LEU A 283 -16.85 3.38 2.62
CA LEU A 283 -16.89 1.97 2.95
C LEU A 283 -17.11 1.85 4.45
N GLN A 284 -18.16 1.13 4.85
CA GLN A 284 -18.32 0.64 6.21
C GLN A 284 -17.01 -0.06 6.61
N GLY A 285 -16.18 0.60 7.42
CA GLY A 285 -14.88 0.10 7.90
C GLY A 285 -13.60 0.68 7.26
N GLY A 286 -13.68 1.66 6.35
CA GLY A 286 -12.48 2.38 5.85
C GLY A 286 -12.02 3.49 6.80
N ASN A 287 -10.71 3.65 6.99
CA ASN A 287 -10.11 4.74 7.79
C ASN A 287 -9.90 6.03 6.97
N TYR A 288 -10.82 6.34 6.05
CA TYR A 288 -10.75 7.50 5.17
C TYR A 288 -12.14 8.04 4.84
N SER A 289 -12.21 9.31 4.47
CA SER A 289 -13.45 10.02 4.15
C SER A 289 -13.85 9.91 2.68
N LYS A 290 -12.89 9.84 1.74
CA LYS A 290 -13.13 9.59 0.31
C LYS A 290 -12.00 8.76 -0.29
N LEU A 291 -12.32 8.02 -1.36
CA LEU A 291 -11.35 7.36 -2.23
C LEU A 291 -11.47 7.94 -3.64
N ILE A 292 -10.35 8.31 -4.23
CA ILE A 292 -10.29 8.72 -5.64
C ILE A 292 -9.41 7.77 -6.43
N THR A 293 -9.92 7.24 -7.54
CA THR A 293 -9.24 6.23 -8.36
C THR A 293 -9.02 6.71 -9.79
N ALA A 294 -7.81 6.53 -10.33
CA ALA A 294 -7.49 6.80 -11.73
C ALA A 294 -6.47 5.81 -12.30
N SER A 295 -6.51 5.63 -13.62
CA SER A 295 -5.42 4.99 -14.38
C SER A 295 -4.40 6.07 -14.72
N VAL A 296 -3.20 5.99 -14.14
CA VAL A 296 -2.22 7.06 -14.23
C VAL A 296 -1.27 6.85 -15.40
N ALA A 297 -0.91 7.94 -16.08
CA ALA A 297 -0.06 7.89 -17.26
C ALA A 297 1.44 7.70 -16.94
N GLY A 298 1.86 7.99 -15.71
CA GLY A 298 3.25 7.86 -15.25
C GLY A 298 3.34 7.79 -13.73
N TYR A 299 4.57 7.85 -13.21
CA TYR A 299 4.90 7.81 -11.80
C TYR A 299 5.59 9.11 -11.36
N GLY A 300 5.67 9.38 -10.07
CA GLY A 300 6.24 10.62 -9.53
C GLY A 300 5.50 11.09 -8.29
N ILE A 301 5.20 12.39 -8.24
CA ILE A 301 4.49 13.00 -7.12
C ILE A 301 3.02 13.13 -7.48
N PHE A 302 2.17 12.69 -6.57
CA PHE A 302 0.73 12.71 -6.72
C PHE A 302 0.09 13.47 -5.57
N THR A 303 -0.91 14.27 -5.88
CA THR A 303 -1.81 14.86 -4.90
C THR A 303 -3.21 14.94 -5.50
N THR A 304 -4.15 15.51 -4.77
CA THR A 304 -5.52 15.74 -5.25
C THR A 304 -5.71 17.19 -5.65
N GLY A 305 -6.70 17.46 -6.49
CA GLY A 305 -6.94 18.79 -7.03
C GLY A 305 -8.36 18.98 -7.49
N PHE A 306 -8.77 20.25 -7.57
CA PHE A 306 -9.97 20.61 -8.32
C PHE A 306 -9.60 20.90 -9.75
N VAL A 307 -10.34 20.31 -10.68
CA VAL A 307 -10.26 20.63 -12.10
C VAL A 307 -11.59 21.16 -12.59
N LYS A 308 -11.57 21.91 -13.70
CA LYS A 308 -12.78 22.33 -14.39
C LYS A 308 -13.54 21.07 -14.76
N LYS A 309 -14.77 20.94 -14.27
CA LYS A 309 -15.66 19.88 -14.72
C LYS A 309 -15.75 20.01 -16.24
N ALA A 310 -15.30 18.99 -16.96
CA ALA A 310 -15.50 18.98 -18.39
C ALA A 310 -17.02 19.17 -18.62
N PRO A 311 -17.46 20.04 -19.55
CA PRO A 311 -18.87 20.08 -19.88
C PRO A 311 -19.26 18.64 -20.14
N SER A 312 -20.29 18.15 -19.45
CA SER A 312 -20.87 16.88 -19.79
C SER A 312 -21.30 17.07 -21.23
N ILE A 313 -20.45 16.63 -22.17
CA ILE A 313 -20.93 16.27 -23.48
C ILE A 313 -21.83 15.12 -23.10
N ILE A 314 -23.10 15.46 -22.88
CA ILE A 314 -24.19 14.55 -23.13
C ILE A 314 -23.94 14.20 -24.58
N ASP A 315 -23.15 13.15 -24.78
CA ASP A 315 -23.30 12.36 -25.97
C ASP A 315 -24.74 11.88 -25.75
N GLU A 316 -25.73 12.58 -26.31
CA GLU A 316 -27.13 12.14 -26.26
C GLU A 316 -27.24 10.68 -26.75
N ASP A 317 -26.21 10.28 -27.48
CA ASP A 317 -25.89 9.00 -28.03
C ASP A 317 -25.12 8.03 -27.12
N LEU A 318 -24.61 8.41 -25.93
CA LEU A 318 -23.87 7.49 -25.05
C LEU A 318 -24.19 7.73 -23.55
N ILE A 319 -24.96 6.81 -22.96
CA ILE A 319 -25.34 6.84 -21.53
C ILE A 319 -24.76 5.61 -20.82
N ILE A 320 -23.97 5.83 -19.78
CA ILE A 320 -23.37 4.75 -18.98
C ILE A 320 -24.21 4.55 -17.71
N TYR A 321 -24.85 3.38 -17.58
CA TYR A 321 -25.57 3.01 -16.37
C TYR A 321 -24.62 2.31 -15.40
N ASN A 322 -24.35 2.94 -14.27
CA ASN A 322 -23.29 2.60 -13.32
C ASN A 322 -23.71 1.60 -12.23
N ALA A 323 -24.76 0.81 -12.45
CA ALA A 323 -25.20 -0.23 -11.54
C ALA A 323 -25.71 -1.47 -12.28
N LEU A 324 -25.41 -2.65 -11.75
CA LEU A 324 -25.98 -3.93 -12.18
C LEU A 324 -26.36 -4.82 -10.99
N SER A 325 -27.37 -5.67 -11.21
CA SER A 325 -27.88 -6.68 -10.28
C SER A 325 -27.93 -8.03 -11.00
N PRO A 326 -26.80 -8.75 -11.15
CA PRO A 326 -26.70 -9.99 -11.92
C PRO A 326 -27.37 -11.16 -11.19
N ASN A 327 -28.70 -11.16 -11.15
CA ASN A 327 -29.55 -12.14 -10.46
C ASN A 327 -30.35 -13.04 -11.43
N GLY A 328 -30.25 -12.79 -12.74
CA GLY A 328 -30.90 -13.56 -13.79
C GLY A 328 -32.39 -13.25 -13.99
N ASP A 329 -32.89 -12.12 -13.48
CA ASP A 329 -34.28 -11.69 -13.68
C ASP A 329 -34.51 -10.91 -14.99
N GLY A 330 -33.44 -10.66 -15.76
CA GLY A 330 -33.43 -9.93 -17.03
C GLY A 330 -33.36 -8.41 -16.86
N ILE A 331 -33.33 -7.89 -15.63
CA ILE A 331 -33.33 -6.45 -15.31
C ILE A 331 -31.96 -6.08 -14.72
N ASN A 332 -31.23 -5.21 -15.42
CA ASN A 332 -29.90 -4.76 -15.02
C ASN A 332 -28.91 -5.91 -14.73
N ASP A 333 -29.05 -7.05 -15.41
CA ASP A 333 -28.14 -8.20 -15.26
C ASP A 333 -26.74 -7.95 -15.85
N SER A 334 -26.57 -6.85 -16.57
CA SER A 334 -25.31 -6.48 -17.23
C SER A 334 -25.02 -5.00 -17.11
N PHE A 335 -23.74 -4.65 -17.23
CA PHE A 335 -23.29 -3.26 -17.30
C PHE A 335 -23.72 -2.64 -18.64
N HIS A 336 -24.83 -1.92 -18.62
CA HIS A 336 -25.40 -1.37 -19.84
C HIS A 336 -24.79 0.00 -20.18
N ILE A 337 -24.25 0.12 -21.40
CA ILE A 337 -23.77 1.38 -21.97
C ILE A 337 -24.63 1.65 -23.21
N LYS A 338 -25.69 2.44 -23.05
CA LYS A 338 -26.62 2.74 -24.14
C LYS A 338 -25.92 3.59 -25.20
N GLY A 339 -26.07 3.17 -26.45
CA GLY A 339 -25.53 3.77 -27.66
C GLY A 339 -24.07 3.44 -27.97
N ILE A 340 -23.44 2.54 -27.21
CA ILE A 340 -22.06 2.08 -27.47
C ILE A 340 -21.92 1.42 -28.84
N ASN A 341 -23.01 0.87 -29.40
CA ASN A 341 -23.04 0.28 -30.74
C ASN A 341 -22.65 1.27 -31.86
N LYS A 342 -22.72 2.58 -31.61
CA LYS A 342 -22.26 3.62 -32.54
C LYS A 342 -20.73 3.72 -32.60
N TYR A 343 -20.04 3.10 -31.65
CA TYR A 343 -18.59 3.12 -31.48
C TYR A 343 -18.03 1.70 -31.50
N PRO A 344 -18.04 1.01 -32.66
CA PRO A 344 -17.64 -0.40 -32.76
C PRO A 344 -16.16 -0.65 -32.45
N ASP A 345 -15.32 0.39 -32.55
CA ASP A 345 -13.95 0.40 -32.07
C ASP A 345 -13.92 0.97 -30.64
N ASN A 346 -14.19 0.09 -29.69
CA ASN A 346 -14.18 0.41 -28.26
C ASN A 346 -13.56 -0.74 -27.45
N ASN A 347 -13.11 -0.41 -26.24
CA ASN A 347 -12.61 -1.34 -25.24
C ASN A 347 -13.17 -0.94 -23.87
N VAL A 348 -13.74 -1.91 -23.15
CA VAL A 348 -14.25 -1.76 -21.79
C VAL A 348 -13.43 -2.65 -20.86
N GLN A 349 -12.83 -2.04 -19.85
CA GLN A 349 -12.12 -2.73 -18.77
C GLN A 349 -12.85 -2.45 -17.46
N ILE A 350 -13.02 -3.47 -16.62
CA ILE A 350 -13.63 -3.34 -15.29
C ILE A 350 -12.67 -3.89 -14.26
N TYR A 351 -12.54 -3.15 -13.18
CA TYR A 351 -11.66 -3.40 -12.06
C TYR A 351 -12.48 -3.46 -10.78
N ASN A 352 -12.14 -4.33 -9.84
CA ASN A 352 -12.75 -4.27 -8.50
C ASN A 352 -12.23 -3.06 -7.71
N ARG A 353 -12.74 -2.83 -6.49
CA ARG A 353 -12.30 -1.73 -5.61
C ARG A 353 -10.80 -1.68 -5.33
N TRP A 354 -10.18 -2.84 -5.41
CA TRP A 354 -8.76 -3.06 -5.20
C TRP A 354 -7.96 -2.70 -6.46
N GLY A 355 -8.62 -2.54 -7.61
CA GLY A 355 -8.02 -2.27 -8.90
C GLY A 355 -7.57 -3.54 -9.63
N VAL A 356 -8.01 -4.74 -9.20
CA VAL A 356 -7.83 -5.99 -9.98
C VAL A 356 -8.73 -5.92 -11.21
N LYS A 357 -8.18 -6.13 -12.42
CA LYS A 357 -9.01 -6.26 -13.63
C LYS A 357 -9.81 -7.54 -13.56
N VAL A 358 -11.13 -7.41 -13.51
CA VAL A 358 -12.07 -8.54 -13.45
C VAL A 358 -12.68 -8.84 -14.82
N PHE A 359 -12.73 -7.86 -15.72
CA PHE A 359 -13.31 -8.04 -17.05
C PHE A 359 -12.61 -7.14 -18.06
N GLU A 360 -12.48 -7.61 -19.30
CA GLU A 360 -12.04 -6.81 -20.44
C GLU A 360 -12.72 -7.33 -21.70
N ALA A 361 -13.28 -6.41 -22.48
CA ALA A 361 -13.81 -6.74 -23.79
C ALA A 361 -13.54 -5.64 -24.80
N ASP A 362 -13.05 -6.07 -25.96
CA ASP A 362 -13.06 -5.26 -27.17
C ASP A 362 -14.43 -5.38 -27.85
N LYS A 363 -14.85 -4.30 -28.53
CA LYS A 363 -16.13 -4.23 -29.25
C LYS A 363 -17.33 -4.46 -28.34
N TYR A 364 -17.29 -3.89 -27.13
CA TYR A 364 -18.40 -3.92 -26.19
C TYR A 364 -19.67 -3.39 -26.87
N ASN A 365 -20.78 -4.09 -26.68
CA ASN A 365 -22.02 -3.82 -27.40
C ASN A 365 -23.25 -3.99 -26.50
N GLU A 366 -24.43 -3.61 -26.98
CA GLU A 366 -25.68 -3.67 -26.19
C GLU A 366 -26.36 -5.04 -26.20
N ASN A 367 -25.74 -6.06 -26.79
CA ASN A 367 -26.38 -7.35 -27.07
C ASN A 367 -25.69 -8.51 -26.32
N ASP A 368 -24.50 -8.91 -26.78
CA ASP A 368 -23.84 -10.16 -26.41
C ASP A 368 -22.47 -9.96 -25.75
N ILE A 369 -21.73 -8.91 -26.12
CA ILE A 369 -20.44 -8.56 -25.52
C ILE A 369 -20.69 -7.57 -24.39
N MET A 370 -21.17 -8.10 -23.25
CA MET A 370 -21.51 -7.32 -22.07
C MET A 370 -20.94 -7.96 -20.80
N PHE A 371 -20.51 -7.13 -19.85
CA PHE A 371 -20.14 -7.58 -18.51
C PHE A 371 -21.40 -7.92 -17.72
N ARG A 372 -21.47 -9.16 -17.22
CA ARG A 372 -22.62 -9.71 -16.49
C ARG A 372 -22.34 -9.94 -15.00
N GLY A 373 -21.32 -9.26 -14.46
CA GLY A 373 -20.91 -9.45 -13.07
C GLY A 373 -20.07 -10.71 -12.82
N TYR A 374 -19.47 -11.30 -13.85
CA TYR A 374 -18.55 -12.44 -13.73
C TYR A 374 -17.14 -12.04 -14.16
N SER A 375 -16.13 -12.61 -13.49
CA SER A 375 -14.73 -12.37 -13.83
C SER A 375 -14.30 -13.21 -15.03
N ASP A 376 -13.58 -12.60 -15.98
CA ASP A 376 -12.87 -13.31 -17.06
C ASP A 376 -11.48 -13.81 -16.64
N GLY A 377 -10.98 -13.30 -15.50
CA GLY A 377 -9.64 -13.57 -14.97
C GLY A 377 -9.37 -15.06 -14.71
N HIS A 378 -8.17 -15.52 -15.06
CA HIS A 378 -7.84 -16.94 -15.13
C HIS A 378 -7.65 -17.65 -13.77
N ASP A 379 -7.38 -16.93 -12.66
CA ASP A 379 -6.88 -17.62 -11.44
C ASP A 379 -7.53 -17.23 -10.09
N THR A 380 -8.31 -16.14 -9.98
CA THR A 380 -8.74 -15.61 -8.66
C THR A 380 -10.24 -15.70 -8.35
N PHE A 381 -11.10 -15.81 -9.36
CA PHE A 381 -12.54 -15.98 -9.16
C PHE A 381 -13.02 -17.13 -10.04
N LYS A 382 -13.72 -18.10 -9.45
CA LYS A 382 -14.38 -19.14 -10.25
C LYS A 382 -15.36 -18.43 -11.19
N ARG A 383 -15.15 -18.58 -12.51
CA ARG A 383 -16.00 -17.99 -13.57
C ARG A 383 -17.50 -18.21 -13.37
N SER A 384 -17.91 -19.19 -12.56
CA SER A 384 -19.30 -19.54 -12.26
C SER A 384 -19.89 -18.93 -10.98
N GLN A 385 -19.12 -18.23 -10.14
CA GLN A 385 -19.60 -17.80 -8.80
C GLN A 385 -20.09 -16.35 -8.74
N GLY A 386 -19.94 -15.58 -9.82
CA GLY A 386 -20.21 -14.14 -9.80
C GLY A 386 -19.18 -13.38 -8.96
N LEU A 387 -19.08 -12.08 -9.22
CA LEU A 387 -18.26 -11.17 -8.43
C LEU A 387 -19.01 -10.72 -7.18
N PRO A 388 -18.32 -10.52 -6.04
CA PRO A 388 -18.95 -10.00 -4.83
C PRO A 388 -19.67 -8.66 -5.05
N ALA A 389 -20.66 -8.37 -4.21
CA ALA A 389 -21.27 -7.05 -4.20
C ALA A 389 -20.27 -5.96 -3.80
N GLY A 390 -20.46 -4.79 -4.40
CA GLY A 390 -19.73 -3.58 -4.04
C GLY A 390 -19.34 -2.74 -5.24
N THR A 391 -18.46 -1.79 -4.97
CA THR A 391 -17.95 -0.84 -5.97
C THR A 391 -16.84 -1.46 -6.81
N TYR A 392 -16.99 -1.32 -8.12
CA TYR A 392 -16.03 -1.61 -9.17
C TYR A 392 -15.75 -0.31 -9.92
N PHE A 393 -14.72 -0.29 -10.75
CA PHE A 393 -14.34 0.85 -11.58
C PHE A 393 -14.26 0.39 -13.02
N TYR A 394 -14.80 1.17 -13.95
CA TYR A 394 -14.67 0.90 -15.39
C TYR A 394 -13.77 1.93 -16.06
N ILE A 395 -13.11 1.50 -17.13
CA ILE A 395 -12.44 2.35 -18.11
C ILE A 395 -13.04 1.98 -19.47
N LEU A 396 -13.68 2.93 -20.12
CA LEU A 396 -14.21 2.84 -21.47
C LEU A 396 -13.33 3.70 -22.39
N LYS A 397 -12.72 3.08 -23.39
CA LYS A 397 -12.02 3.75 -24.49
C LYS A 397 -12.79 3.55 -25.78
N TYR A 398 -13.00 4.60 -26.56
CA TYR A 398 -13.70 4.50 -27.84
C TYR A 398 -13.26 5.56 -28.84
N SER A 399 -13.32 5.21 -30.13
CA SER A 399 -12.97 6.11 -31.24
C SER A 399 -14.19 6.95 -31.66
N LYS A 400 -14.06 8.29 -31.62
CA LYS A 400 -15.06 9.25 -32.11
C LYS A 400 -14.43 10.13 -33.20
N GLY A 401 -14.67 9.75 -34.46
CA GLY A 401 -13.98 10.36 -35.60
C GLY A 401 -12.49 10.03 -35.56
N THR A 402 -11.64 11.06 -35.53
CA THR A 402 -10.18 10.90 -35.40
C THR A 402 -9.69 10.93 -33.95
N ALA A 403 -10.57 11.21 -32.97
CA ALA A 403 -10.20 11.30 -31.57
C ALA A 403 -10.45 9.98 -30.83
N VAL A 404 -9.53 9.61 -29.93
CA VAL A 404 -9.76 8.55 -28.94
C VAL A 404 -10.28 9.20 -27.66
N VAL A 405 -11.45 8.78 -27.21
CA VAL A 405 -12.09 9.26 -25.99
C VAL A 405 -11.94 8.19 -24.91
N GLU A 406 -11.57 8.61 -23.70
CA GLU A 406 -11.50 7.75 -22.53
C GLU A 406 -12.42 8.30 -21.43
N LYS A 407 -13.39 7.48 -21.03
CA LYS A 407 -14.30 7.70 -19.90
C LYS A 407 -14.01 6.67 -18.82
N SER A 408 -13.94 7.10 -17.57
CA SER A 408 -13.87 6.21 -16.42
C SER A 408 -14.94 6.59 -15.41
N GLY A 409 -15.31 5.64 -14.55
CA GLY A 409 -16.33 5.82 -13.53
C GLY A 409 -16.44 4.60 -12.64
N TYR A 410 -17.33 4.65 -11.66
CA TYR A 410 -17.62 3.50 -10.81
C TYR A 410 -18.74 2.66 -11.42
N LEU A 411 -18.81 1.41 -11.00
CA LEU A 411 -19.84 0.44 -11.34
C LEU A 411 -20.22 -0.31 -10.06
N TYR A 412 -21.46 -0.16 -9.61
CA TYR A 412 -21.93 -0.87 -8.43
C TYR A 412 -22.52 -2.23 -8.81
N ILE A 413 -22.01 -3.30 -8.21
CA ILE A 413 -22.61 -4.64 -8.30
C ILE A 413 -23.41 -4.89 -7.02
N SER A 414 -24.71 -5.14 -7.16
CA SER A 414 -25.54 -5.60 -6.05
C SER A 414 -25.58 -7.13 -6.00
N SER A 415 -25.32 -7.72 -4.84
CA SER A 415 -25.76 -9.08 -4.54
C SER A 415 -27.15 -9.01 -3.91
N LYS A 416 -28.06 -9.86 -4.33
CA LYS A 416 -29.24 -10.20 -3.53
C LYS A 416 -28.98 -11.49 -2.79
#